data_AF-A0A556TTT1-F1
#
_entry.id   AF-A0A556TTT1-F1
#
_cell.length_a   1.000
_cell.length_b   1.000
_cell.length_c   1.000
_cell.angle_alpha   90.00
_cell.angle_beta   90.00
_cell.angle_gamma   90.00
#
_symmetry.space_group_name_H-M   'P 1'
#
loop_
_entity.id
_entity.type
_entity.pdbx_description
1 polymer ?
#
loop_
_entity_poly.entity_id
_entity_poly.type
_entity_poly.pdbx_seq_one_letter_code
_entity_poly.pdbx_strand_id
1 'polypeptide(L)'
;MGAKKKLVRWLQWFTVFALLFFVGFIIGWFARPTDTRHQTHEQKSDFLQEFLGEIHATNIRQYLWKLTRLPHLAGTEQNLRLAEQIQEDWLKFGLDSARLVWYDVLLSYPNTTRPNFICVVDQHGDEVIRSSLAEPVPEGYENVSEIVPPYNAFSAPGQPEGELVYVNYGRTEDFFKLQREIGVNCTGKILIARYGKIFRGNKVKNAILAGAKGLILYSDPADYCAEGVKPYPEGWNLPGGGAQRGNVLNLNGAGDPLTPGYPAKEYTYRLSLDKGVGLPKIPVHPIGYGDAFHLLKNMGGASLPPDWKGALNVSYRIGPGFIGDFAQNVYETFELVEHFYDPAFRRMEAVTRVRGGLAFRLADAAVLPLDCNEYALALSQHVVFAPSSHNKYAGESFPGIYDALFDIENAEQPEAAWSEVKRQISVAAFTVNAAADTLRPVA
;
A
#
# COMPACT_ATOMS: atom_id res chain seq x y z
N MET A 1 -23.94 48.45 91.81
CA MET A 1 -24.73 47.34 91.21
C MET A 1 -24.62 47.22 89.67
N GLY A 2 -23.73 47.95 88.98
CA GLY A 2 -23.66 47.98 87.51
C GLY A 2 -22.63 47.05 86.83
N ALA A 3 -21.51 46.73 87.50
CA ALA A 3 -20.42 45.95 86.89
C ALA A 3 -20.75 44.46 86.72
N LYS A 4 -21.38 43.83 87.73
CA LYS A 4 -21.81 42.41 87.65
C LYS A 4 -22.86 42.18 86.57
N LYS A 5 -23.80 43.11 86.36
CA LYS A 5 -24.80 43.02 85.29
C LYS A 5 -24.19 43.16 83.88
N LYS A 6 -23.16 44.01 83.71
CA LYS A 6 -22.41 44.11 82.45
C LYS A 6 -21.62 42.83 82.14
N LEU A 7 -20.97 42.23 83.15
CA LEU A 7 -20.21 40.99 82.99
C LEU A 7 -21.11 39.81 82.57
N VAL A 8 -22.26 39.64 83.23
CA VAL A 8 -23.23 38.58 82.90
C VAL A 8 -23.78 38.76 81.49
N ARG A 9 -24.06 40.01 81.07
CA ARG A 9 -24.51 40.29 79.72
C ARG A 9 -23.42 39.99 78.69
N TRP A 10 -22.16 40.30 78.99
CA TRP A 10 -21.03 39.99 78.10
C TRP A 10 -20.79 38.48 77.95
N LEU A 11 -20.92 37.71 79.04
CA LEU A 11 -20.90 36.24 79.00
C LEU A 11 -22.04 35.65 78.16
N GLN A 12 -23.26 36.21 78.25
CA GLN A 12 -24.39 35.80 77.42
C GLN A 12 -24.18 36.11 75.93
N TRP A 13 -23.59 37.27 75.60
CA TRP A 13 -23.25 37.58 74.22
C TRP A 13 -22.12 36.68 73.70
N PHE A 14 -21.14 36.35 74.53
CA PHE A 14 -20.07 35.44 74.17
C PHE A 14 -20.58 34.02 73.90
N THR A 15 -21.49 33.49 74.73
CA THR A 15 -22.09 32.18 74.48
C THR A 15 -22.95 32.15 73.22
N VAL A 16 -23.72 33.20 72.95
CA VAL A 16 -24.49 33.31 71.70
C VAL A 16 -23.56 33.37 70.48
N PHE A 17 -22.47 34.14 70.56
CA PHE A 17 -21.49 34.23 69.47
C PHE A 17 -20.77 32.91 69.22
N ALA A 18 -20.37 32.21 70.29
CA ALA A 18 -19.75 30.89 70.19
C ALA A 18 -20.71 29.87 69.57
N LEU A 19 -22.00 29.93 69.93
CA LEU A 19 -23.01 29.02 69.40
C LEU A 19 -23.29 29.30 67.91
N LEU A 20 -23.39 30.57 67.51
CA LEU A 20 -23.51 30.95 66.10
C LEU A 20 -22.26 30.60 65.29
N PHE A 21 -21.06 30.74 65.87
CA PHE A 21 -19.82 30.32 65.23
C PHE A 21 -19.78 28.81 65.04
N PHE A 22 -20.17 28.01 66.04
CA PHE A 22 -20.24 26.55 65.92
C PHE A 22 -21.29 26.11 64.90
N VAL A 23 -22.46 26.75 64.86
CA VAL A 23 -23.49 26.46 63.85
C VAL A 23 -22.99 26.83 62.45
N GLY A 24 -22.37 28.01 62.29
CA GLY A 24 -21.76 28.42 61.03
C GLY A 24 -20.61 27.50 60.60
N PHE A 25 -19.82 27.00 61.54
CA PHE A 25 -18.75 26.04 61.29
C PHE A 25 -19.31 24.68 60.86
N ILE A 26 -20.35 24.17 61.52
CA ILE A 26 -21.01 22.91 61.14
C ILE A 26 -21.66 23.05 59.76
N ILE A 27 -22.38 24.14 59.50
CA ILE A 27 -22.95 24.40 58.17
C ILE A 27 -21.83 24.50 57.12
N GLY A 28 -20.75 25.24 57.39
CA GLY A 28 -19.61 25.34 56.47
C GLY A 28 -18.86 24.02 56.27
N TRP A 29 -18.82 23.15 57.29
CA TRP A 29 -18.19 21.84 57.24
C TRP A 29 -19.01 20.85 56.41
N PHE A 30 -20.33 20.86 56.57
CA PHE A 30 -21.25 19.95 55.84
C PHE A 30 -21.76 20.52 54.51
N ALA A 31 -21.64 21.82 54.26
CA ALA A 31 -21.98 22.47 53.00
C ALA A 31 -20.79 22.63 52.05
N ARG A 32 -19.60 22.11 52.40
CA ARG A 32 -18.55 21.86 51.40
C ARG A 32 -19.12 20.88 50.38
N PRO A 33 -19.22 21.24 49.09
CA PRO A 33 -19.44 20.25 48.06
C PRO A 33 -18.28 19.24 48.19
N THR A 34 -18.59 17.99 48.52
CA THR A 34 -17.65 16.90 48.31
C THR A 34 -17.19 16.98 46.86
N ASP A 35 -15.89 17.04 46.65
CA ASP A 35 -15.22 17.29 45.38
C ASP A 35 -15.98 16.74 44.15
N THR A 36 -16.62 17.62 43.38
CA THR A 36 -17.01 17.32 41.99
C THR A 36 -15.80 17.41 41.05
N ARG A 37 -14.64 16.88 41.47
CA ARG A 37 -13.39 16.92 40.71
C ARG A 37 -12.49 15.71 41.02
N HIS A 38 -13.00 14.49 40.87
CA HIS A 38 -12.15 13.32 40.62
C HIS A 38 -12.81 12.17 39.83
N GLN A 39 -14.09 12.26 39.43
CA GLN A 39 -14.74 11.15 38.72
C GLN A 39 -14.47 11.10 37.21
N THR A 40 -14.12 12.20 36.54
CA THR A 40 -14.10 12.23 35.06
C THR A 40 -12.81 11.71 34.41
N HIS A 41 -11.67 11.70 35.13
CA HIS A 41 -10.38 11.24 34.59
C HIS A 41 -9.99 9.82 35.06
N GLU A 42 -10.28 9.45 36.31
CA GLU A 42 -10.03 8.09 36.80
C GLU A 42 -10.97 7.05 36.14
N GLN A 43 -12.29 7.31 36.03
CA GLN A 43 -13.21 6.36 35.38
C GLN A 43 -12.95 6.18 33.88
N LYS A 44 -12.53 7.22 33.16
CA LYS A 44 -12.19 7.09 31.73
C LYS A 44 -10.92 6.25 31.51
N SER A 45 -9.98 6.32 32.45
CA SER A 45 -8.78 5.48 32.44
C SER A 45 -9.13 4.02 32.73
N ASP A 46 -10.08 3.76 33.63
CA ASP A 46 -10.46 2.42 34.08
C ASP A 46 -11.11 1.59 32.95
N PHE A 47 -12.13 2.14 32.26
CA PHE A 47 -12.79 1.44 31.14
C PHE A 47 -11.87 1.15 29.96
N LEU A 48 -10.91 2.04 29.69
CA LEU A 48 -9.92 1.80 28.63
C LEU A 48 -8.97 0.66 29.01
N GLN A 49 -8.54 0.59 30.26
CA GLN A 49 -7.66 -0.49 30.74
C GLN A 49 -8.42 -1.83 30.78
N GLU A 50 -9.67 -1.84 31.22
CA GLU A 50 -10.54 -3.01 31.16
C GLU A 50 -10.72 -3.49 29.71
N PHE A 51 -11.09 -2.59 28.80
CA PHE A 51 -11.22 -2.90 27.36
C PHE A 51 -9.94 -3.47 26.75
N LEU A 52 -8.78 -2.86 27.02
CA LEU A 52 -7.49 -3.35 26.53
C LEU A 52 -7.11 -4.70 27.16
N GLY A 53 -7.49 -4.93 28.42
CA GLY A 53 -7.29 -6.20 29.14
C GLY A 53 -8.06 -7.37 28.54
N GLU A 54 -9.20 -7.13 27.91
CA GLU A 54 -10.03 -8.13 27.23
C GLU A 54 -9.51 -8.52 25.83
N ILE A 55 -8.49 -7.83 25.30
CA ILE A 55 -7.90 -8.15 24.00
C ILE A 55 -6.86 -9.27 24.16
N HIS A 56 -7.22 -10.48 23.73
CA HIS A 56 -6.36 -11.66 23.88
C HIS A 56 -5.74 -12.13 22.56
N ALA A 57 -4.43 -12.41 22.58
CA ALA A 57 -3.69 -12.94 21.42
C ALA A 57 -4.22 -14.31 20.94
N THR A 58 -4.73 -15.13 21.84
CA THR A 58 -5.37 -16.42 21.53
C THR A 58 -6.60 -16.25 20.65
N ASN A 59 -7.43 -15.24 20.94
CA ASN A 59 -8.63 -14.92 20.16
C ASN A 59 -8.23 -14.42 18.77
N ILE A 60 -7.25 -13.51 18.68
CA ILE A 60 -6.73 -13.01 17.39
C ILE A 60 -6.22 -14.16 16.53
N ARG A 61 -5.45 -15.09 17.11
CA ARG A 61 -4.96 -16.29 16.40
C ARG A 61 -6.10 -17.16 15.86
N GLN A 62 -7.14 -17.39 16.67
CA GLN A 62 -8.30 -18.19 16.25
C GLN A 62 -9.07 -17.51 15.11
N TYR A 63 -9.31 -16.20 15.19
CA TYR A 63 -9.95 -15.45 14.10
C TYR A 63 -9.11 -15.47 12.83
N LEU A 64 -7.80 -15.21 12.94
CA LEU A 64 -6.91 -15.29 11.77
C LEU A 64 -6.97 -16.67 11.12
N TRP A 65 -6.86 -17.73 11.92
CA TRP A 65 -6.94 -19.10 11.40
C TRP A 65 -8.28 -19.36 10.69
N LYS A 66 -9.41 -18.89 11.24
CA LYS A 66 -10.75 -19.00 10.64
C LYS A 66 -10.84 -18.26 9.30
N LEU A 67 -10.30 -17.04 9.26
CA LEU A 67 -10.35 -16.11 8.12
C LEU A 67 -9.49 -16.56 6.94
N THR A 68 -8.38 -17.26 7.17
CA THR A 68 -7.38 -17.58 6.13
C THR A 68 -7.44 -19.02 5.60
N ARG A 69 -8.46 -19.82 5.96
CA ARG A 69 -8.50 -21.25 5.56
C ARG A 69 -8.74 -21.47 4.06
N LEU A 70 -9.50 -20.58 3.44
CA LEU A 70 -9.96 -20.70 2.07
C LEU A 70 -9.78 -19.37 1.32
N PRO A 71 -9.51 -19.38 0.01
CA PRO A 71 -9.48 -18.17 -0.79
C PRO A 71 -10.82 -17.41 -0.71
N HIS A 72 -10.77 -16.12 -0.38
CA HIS A 72 -11.95 -15.27 -0.21
C HIS A 72 -11.83 -14.03 -1.10
N LEU A 73 -11.62 -14.25 -2.40
CA LEU A 73 -11.51 -13.18 -3.39
C LEU A 73 -12.83 -12.38 -3.46
N ALA A 74 -12.75 -11.06 -3.67
CA ALA A 74 -13.93 -10.21 -3.80
C ALA A 74 -14.89 -10.77 -4.85
N GLY A 75 -16.20 -10.73 -4.58
CA GLY A 75 -17.25 -11.22 -5.48
C GLY A 75 -17.46 -12.74 -5.51
N THR A 76 -16.69 -13.55 -4.76
CA THR A 76 -16.91 -15.00 -4.67
C THR A 76 -17.87 -15.38 -3.54
N GLU A 77 -18.45 -16.57 -3.65
CA GLU A 77 -19.35 -17.13 -2.63
C GLU A 77 -18.65 -17.25 -1.26
N GLN A 78 -17.39 -17.69 -1.23
CA GLN A 78 -16.64 -17.81 0.01
C GLN A 78 -16.45 -16.46 0.72
N ASN A 79 -16.27 -15.37 -0.02
CA ASN A 79 -16.17 -14.04 0.56
C ASN A 79 -17.53 -13.53 1.10
N LEU A 80 -18.65 -13.92 0.47
CA LEU A 80 -20.00 -13.64 0.99
C LEU A 80 -20.25 -14.39 2.31
N ARG A 81 -19.95 -15.69 2.36
CA ARG A 81 -20.07 -16.50 3.59
C ARG A 81 -19.26 -15.90 4.73
N LEU A 82 -18.08 -15.34 4.43
CA LEU A 82 -17.28 -14.68 5.44
C LEU A 82 -17.91 -13.38 5.95
N ALA A 83 -18.54 -12.60 5.07
CA ALA A 83 -19.25 -11.38 5.45
C ALA A 83 -20.47 -11.69 6.34
N GLU A 84 -21.24 -12.72 6.00
CA GLU A 84 -22.35 -13.23 6.81
C GLU A 84 -21.86 -13.68 8.20
N GLN A 85 -20.74 -14.41 8.24
CA GLN A 85 -20.13 -14.84 9.50
C GLN A 85 -19.66 -13.66 10.37
N ILE A 86 -19.05 -12.63 9.78
CA ILE A 86 -18.66 -11.43 10.52
C ILE A 86 -19.91 -10.70 11.05
N GLN A 87 -20.98 -10.63 10.26
CA GLN A 87 -22.24 -10.03 10.69
C GLN A 87 -22.83 -10.77 11.90
N GLU A 88 -22.86 -12.11 11.88
CA GLU A 88 -23.31 -12.93 13.01
C GLU A 88 -22.43 -12.74 14.25
N ASP A 89 -21.10 -12.79 14.08
CA ASP A 89 -20.13 -12.60 15.16
C ASP A 89 -20.33 -11.21 15.81
N TRP A 90 -20.51 -10.15 15.02
CA TRP A 90 -20.77 -8.79 15.51
C TRP A 90 -22.07 -8.64 16.31
N LEU A 91 -23.17 -9.25 15.85
CA LEU A 91 -24.43 -9.26 16.60
C LEU A 91 -24.26 -10.04 17.91
N LYS A 92 -23.52 -11.14 17.89
CA LYS A 92 -23.22 -11.94 19.08
C LYS A 92 -22.36 -11.19 20.09
N PHE A 93 -21.45 -10.31 19.65
CA PHE A 93 -20.64 -9.46 20.53
C PHE A 93 -21.45 -8.33 21.19
N GLY A 94 -22.69 -8.10 20.73
CA GLY A 94 -23.59 -7.11 21.33
C GLY A 94 -23.64 -5.77 20.59
N LEU A 95 -23.21 -5.70 19.32
CA LEU A 95 -23.49 -4.50 18.51
C LEU A 95 -25.00 -4.37 18.26
N ASP A 96 -25.54 -3.16 18.41
CA ASP A 96 -26.97 -2.88 18.22
C ASP A 96 -27.48 -3.26 16.82
N SER A 97 -26.62 -3.14 15.80
CA SER A 97 -26.94 -3.59 14.45
C SER A 97 -25.69 -3.93 13.63
N ALA A 98 -25.81 -4.96 12.79
CA ALA A 98 -24.85 -5.30 11.75
C ALA A 98 -25.61 -5.67 10.47
N ARG A 99 -25.30 -5.02 9.34
CA ARG A 99 -26.03 -5.19 8.06
C ARG A 99 -25.05 -5.37 6.91
N LEU A 100 -25.39 -6.26 5.99
CA LEU A 100 -24.71 -6.37 4.70
C LEU A 100 -25.23 -5.26 3.77
N VAL A 101 -24.31 -4.50 3.18
CA VAL A 101 -24.60 -3.45 2.21
C VAL A 101 -23.87 -3.78 0.91
N TRP A 102 -24.61 -4.08 -0.15
CA TRP A 102 -24.04 -4.49 -1.43
C TRP A 102 -24.06 -3.38 -2.49
N TYR A 103 -23.17 -3.56 -3.47
CA TYR A 103 -23.02 -2.76 -4.66
C TYR A 103 -22.63 -3.69 -5.80
N ASP A 104 -23.14 -3.41 -6.99
CA ASP A 104 -22.88 -4.21 -8.19
C ASP A 104 -21.71 -3.57 -8.96
N VAL A 105 -20.48 -3.84 -8.57
CA VAL A 105 -19.28 -3.18 -9.14
C VAL A 105 -18.63 -3.99 -10.26
N LEU A 106 -17.87 -3.34 -11.14
CA LEU A 106 -17.07 -4.03 -12.14
C LEU A 106 -15.86 -4.70 -11.47
N LEU A 107 -15.82 -6.03 -11.52
CA LEU A 107 -14.67 -6.85 -11.12
C LEU A 107 -14.02 -7.49 -12.36
N SER A 108 -12.84 -8.08 -12.17
CA SER A 108 -12.08 -8.70 -13.24
C SER A 108 -11.47 -10.01 -12.73
N TYR A 109 -11.57 -11.07 -13.51
CA TYR A 109 -11.05 -12.40 -13.19
C TYR A 109 -10.42 -13.04 -14.44
N PRO A 110 -9.43 -13.93 -14.28
CA PRO A 110 -8.88 -14.69 -15.39
C PRO A 110 -9.91 -15.69 -15.93
N ASN A 111 -9.80 -16.01 -17.23
CA ASN A 111 -10.61 -17.04 -17.85
C ASN A 111 -10.04 -18.43 -17.53
N THR A 112 -10.83 -19.31 -16.94
CA THR A 112 -10.39 -20.66 -16.52
C THR A 112 -10.14 -21.61 -17.70
N THR A 113 -10.83 -21.42 -18.82
CA THR A 113 -10.65 -22.22 -20.04
C THR A 113 -9.49 -21.73 -20.90
N ARG A 114 -9.09 -20.46 -20.75
CA ARG A 114 -8.00 -19.83 -21.50
C ARG A 114 -7.03 -19.15 -20.53
N PRO A 115 -6.13 -19.93 -19.90
CA PRO A 115 -5.19 -19.38 -18.92
C PRO A 115 -4.25 -18.37 -19.57
N ASN A 116 -3.88 -17.35 -18.79
CA ASN A 116 -2.89 -16.36 -19.20
C ASN A 116 -1.49 -16.97 -19.10
N PHE A 117 -0.61 -16.60 -20.02
CA PHE A 117 0.80 -16.96 -19.98
C PHE A 117 1.61 -15.99 -20.84
N ILE A 118 2.93 -16.03 -20.67
CA ILE A 118 3.90 -15.41 -21.55
C ILE A 118 4.72 -16.52 -22.19
N CYS A 119 5.01 -16.40 -23.48
CA CYS A 119 5.93 -17.29 -24.16
C CYS A 119 6.96 -16.51 -24.98
N VAL A 120 8.10 -17.16 -25.22
CA VAL A 120 9.09 -16.74 -26.22
C VAL A 120 8.93 -17.66 -27.41
N VAL A 121 8.73 -17.08 -28.58
CA VAL A 121 8.67 -17.80 -29.86
C VAL A 121 9.99 -17.61 -30.62
N ASP A 122 10.39 -18.61 -31.37
CA ASP A 122 11.52 -18.50 -32.28
C ASP A 122 11.12 -17.89 -33.64
N GLN A 123 12.07 -17.83 -34.58
CA GLN A 123 11.85 -17.34 -35.94
C GLN A 123 10.85 -18.17 -36.77
N HIS A 124 10.54 -19.40 -36.34
CA HIS A 124 9.58 -20.30 -36.96
C HIS A 124 8.19 -20.22 -36.31
N GLY A 125 8.08 -19.49 -35.20
CA GLY A 125 6.86 -19.35 -34.41
C GLY A 125 6.66 -20.46 -33.38
N ASP A 126 7.67 -21.32 -33.15
CA ASP A 126 7.61 -22.40 -32.18
C ASP A 126 7.87 -21.86 -30.76
N GLU A 127 7.09 -22.32 -29.78
CA GLU A 127 7.26 -21.92 -28.38
C GLU A 127 8.52 -22.54 -27.77
N VAL A 128 9.44 -21.69 -27.30
CA VAL A 128 10.73 -22.14 -26.74
C VAL A 128 10.79 -21.98 -25.22
N ILE A 129 10.17 -20.93 -24.70
CA ILE A 129 10.00 -20.69 -23.25
C ILE A 129 8.53 -20.38 -23.00
N ARG A 130 7.99 -20.91 -21.92
CA ARG A 130 6.64 -20.59 -21.43
C ARG A 130 6.67 -20.33 -19.94
N SER A 131 5.97 -19.28 -19.50
CA SER A 131 5.78 -18.98 -18.09
C SER A 131 4.90 -20.02 -17.39
N SER A 132 5.03 -20.11 -16.08
CA SER A 132 4.15 -20.92 -15.25
C SER A 132 2.70 -20.41 -15.34
N LEU A 133 1.72 -21.32 -15.32
CA LEU A 133 0.30 -20.96 -15.38
C LEU A 133 -0.28 -20.58 -14.00
N ALA A 134 0.33 -21.07 -12.93
CA ALA A 134 -0.04 -20.83 -11.55
C ALA A 134 1.18 -20.99 -10.63
N GLU A 135 1.11 -20.46 -9.42
CA GLU A 135 2.13 -20.77 -8.41
C GLU A 135 2.05 -22.23 -7.95
N PRO A 136 3.17 -22.77 -7.42
CA PRO A 136 3.12 -23.98 -6.62
C PRO A 136 2.14 -23.82 -5.46
N VAL A 137 1.28 -24.81 -5.26
CA VAL A 137 0.33 -24.82 -4.14
C VAL A 137 1.12 -24.97 -2.83
N PRO A 138 0.89 -24.10 -1.82
CA PRO A 138 1.54 -24.23 -0.51
C PRO A 138 1.19 -25.54 0.19
N GLU A 139 2.12 -26.04 1.01
CA GLU A 139 1.91 -27.22 1.85
C GLU A 139 0.68 -27.05 2.76
N GLY A 140 -0.19 -28.07 2.80
CA GLY A 140 -1.43 -28.07 3.57
C GLY A 140 -2.64 -27.47 2.85
N TYR A 141 -2.46 -26.97 1.63
CA TYR A 141 -3.53 -26.40 0.80
C TYR A 141 -3.76 -27.18 -0.51
N GLU A 142 -3.25 -28.42 -0.60
CA GLU A 142 -3.30 -29.25 -1.81
C GLU A 142 -4.72 -29.54 -2.30
N ASN A 143 -5.68 -29.59 -1.38
CA ASN A 143 -7.10 -29.86 -1.67
C ASN A 143 -7.92 -28.58 -1.95
N VAL A 144 -7.28 -27.40 -2.03
CA VAL A 144 -7.97 -26.13 -2.27
C VAL A 144 -8.00 -25.84 -3.77
N SER A 145 -9.18 -25.98 -4.37
CA SER A 145 -9.38 -25.86 -5.83
C SER A 145 -9.62 -24.44 -6.35
N GLU A 146 -9.95 -23.48 -5.47
CA GLU A 146 -10.37 -22.12 -5.85
C GLU A 146 -9.23 -21.08 -5.82
N ILE A 147 -7.97 -21.53 -5.93
CA ILE A 147 -6.82 -20.64 -5.99
C ILE A 147 -6.79 -19.98 -7.38
N VAL A 148 -7.15 -18.70 -7.44
CA VAL A 148 -7.13 -17.93 -8.69
C VAL A 148 -5.69 -17.75 -9.15
N PRO A 149 -5.31 -18.09 -10.40
CA PRO A 149 -3.93 -17.98 -10.88
C PRO A 149 -3.43 -16.52 -10.89
N PRO A 150 -2.11 -16.27 -11.03
CA PRO A 150 -1.57 -14.93 -11.15
C PRO A 150 -2.20 -14.16 -12.30
N TYR A 151 -2.68 -12.96 -12.01
CA TYR A 151 -3.16 -12.02 -13.01
C TYR A 151 -3.13 -10.59 -12.46
N ASN A 152 -3.05 -9.63 -13.36
CA ASN A 152 -3.30 -8.24 -13.03
C ASN A 152 -4.74 -7.90 -13.37
N ALA A 153 -5.57 -7.67 -12.34
CA ALA A 153 -6.98 -7.36 -12.53
C ALA A 153 -7.17 -6.11 -13.37
N PHE A 154 -8.16 -6.14 -14.27
CA PHE A 154 -8.49 -5.13 -15.26
C PHE A 154 -7.50 -4.98 -16.43
N SER A 155 -6.51 -5.87 -16.55
CA SER A 155 -5.69 -5.95 -17.77
C SER A 155 -6.56 -6.02 -19.02
N ALA A 156 -6.15 -5.33 -20.09
CA ALA A 156 -6.80 -5.50 -21.38
C ALA A 156 -6.57 -6.93 -21.90
N PRO A 157 -7.56 -7.55 -22.56
CA PRO A 157 -7.35 -8.81 -23.26
C PRO A 157 -6.49 -8.57 -24.52
N GLY A 158 -5.59 -9.50 -24.84
CA GLY A 158 -4.80 -9.43 -26.07
C GLY A 158 -3.67 -10.45 -26.10
N GLN A 159 -3.11 -10.65 -27.29
CA GLN A 159 -1.95 -11.53 -27.54
C GLN A 159 -0.89 -10.75 -28.34
N PRO A 160 -0.30 -9.68 -27.76
CA PRO A 160 0.71 -8.90 -28.45
C PRO A 160 2.02 -9.70 -28.54
N GLU A 161 2.64 -9.70 -29.71
CA GLU A 161 3.96 -10.29 -29.94
C GLU A 161 4.95 -9.20 -30.34
N GLY A 162 6.11 -9.11 -29.69
CA GLY A 162 7.15 -8.16 -30.06
C GLY A 162 8.39 -8.28 -29.19
N GLU A 163 9.42 -7.51 -29.54
CA GLU A 163 10.68 -7.52 -28.81
C GLU A 163 10.48 -7.05 -27.36
N LEU A 164 11.23 -7.68 -26.46
CA LEU A 164 11.22 -7.40 -25.04
C LEU A 164 12.18 -6.25 -24.70
N VAL A 165 11.77 -5.31 -23.85
CA VAL A 165 12.61 -4.22 -23.32
C VAL A 165 12.50 -4.18 -21.80
N TYR A 166 13.63 -4.19 -21.10
CA TYR A 166 13.68 -4.04 -19.65
C TYR A 166 13.64 -2.55 -19.26
N VAL A 167 12.65 -2.17 -18.43
CA VAL A 167 12.38 -0.77 -18.09
C VAL A 167 12.51 -0.48 -16.59
N ASN A 168 13.41 -1.20 -15.91
CA ASN A 168 13.67 -1.02 -14.48
C ASN A 168 12.38 -1.15 -13.64
N TYR A 169 11.95 -0.09 -12.92
CA TYR A 169 10.71 -0.08 -12.16
C TYR A 169 9.54 0.55 -12.96
N GLY A 170 9.72 0.95 -14.21
CA GLY A 170 8.68 1.59 -15.02
C GLY A 170 8.22 2.94 -14.48
N ARG A 171 9.12 3.67 -13.79
CA ARG A 171 8.85 5.02 -13.29
C ARG A 171 9.00 6.05 -14.40
N THR A 172 8.46 7.24 -14.18
CA THR A 172 8.54 8.33 -15.17
C THR A 172 9.99 8.63 -15.53
N GLU A 173 10.86 8.69 -14.52
CA GLU A 173 12.29 8.87 -14.67
C GLU A 173 12.99 7.71 -15.40
N ASP A 174 12.48 6.47 -15.26
CA ASP A 174 13.04 5.32 -15.98
C ASP A 174 12.76 5.46 -17.48
N PHE A 175 11.55 5.90 -17.85
CA PHE A 175 11.19 6.17 -19.25
C PHE A 175 11.92 7.39 -19.82
N PHE A 176 12.07 8.46 -19.05
CA PHE A 176 12.88 9.62 -19.46
C PHE A 176 14.33 9.23 -19.70
N LYS A 177 14.93 8.42 -18.84
CA LYS A 177 16.30 7.92 -19.03
C LYS A 177 16.43 7.06 -20.29
N LEU A 178 15.48 6.15 -20.53
CA LEU A 178 15.46 5.34 -21.76
C LEU A 178 15.41 6.21 -23.02
N GLN A 179 14.52 7.21 -23.03
CA GLN A 179 14.29 8.04 -24.21
C GLN A 179 15.39 9.09 -24.44
N ARG A 180 15.83 9.78 -23.37
CA ARG A 180 16.68 10.97 -23.45
C ARG A 180 18.17 10.64 -23.34
N GLU A 181 18.55 9.61 -22.58
CA GLU A 181 19.95 9.29 -22.32
C GLU A 181 20.42 8.03 -23.05
N ILE A 182 19.60 6.97 -23.02
CA ILE A 182 20.00 5.65 -23.56
C ILE A 182 19.63 5.51 -25.05
N GLY A 183 18.57 6.19 -25.50
CA GLY A 183 18.10 6.15 -26.88
C GLY A 183 17.30 4.88 -27.24
N VAL A 184 16.64 4.25 -26.28
CA VAL A 184 15.83 3.04 -26.48
C VAL A 184 14.36 3.40 -26.71
N ASN A 185 13.80 2.97 -27.84
CA ASN A 185 12.40 3.21 -28.18
C ASN A 185 11.49 2.07 -27.69
N CYS A 186 10.50 2.41 -26.86
CA CYS A 186 9.52 1.47 -26.31
C CYS A 186 8.28 1.27 -27.20
N THR A 187 8.12 2.07 -28.25
CA THR A 187 6.95 2.04 -29.13
C THR A 187 6.80 0.69 -29.82
N GLY A 188 5.64 0.05 -29.67
CA GLY A 188 5.34 -1.26 -30.25
C GLY A 188 6.09 -2.43 -29.63
N LYS A 189 6.78 -2.22 -28.49
CA LYS A 189 7.52 -3.26 -27.76
C LYS A 189 6.70 -3.84 -26.61
N ILE A 190 7.11 -5.01 -26.15
CA ILE A 190 6.65 -5.58 -24.88
C ILE A 190 7.67 -5.15 -23.83
N LEU A 191 7.20 -4.57 -22.73
CA LEU A 191 8.08 -4.12 -21.65
C LEU A 191 8.09 -5.14 -20.52
N ILE A 192 9.22 -5.27 -19.82
CA ILE A 192 9.33 -5.99 -18.55
C ILE A 192 9.82 -5.04 -17.47
N ALA A 193 9.07 -4.93 -16.38
CA ALA A 193 9.37 -4.06 -15.26
C ALA A 193 9.30 -4.80 -13.92
N ARG A 194 10.16 -4.40 -12.99
CA ARG A 194 10.13 -4.84 -11.60
C ARG A 194 8.96 -4.21 -10.87
N TYR A 195 8.31 -5.00 -10.01
CA TYR A 195 7.48 -4.44 -8.95
C TYR A 195 8.32 -3.60 -7.96
N GLY A 196 7.64 -2.79 -7.13
CA GLY A 196 8.29 -1.90 -6.16
C GLY A 196 8.36 -0.43 -6.60
N LYS A 197 8.76 0.44 -5.67
CA LYS A 197 8.88 1.91 -5.78
C LYS A 197 7.58 2.68 -6.02
N ILE A 198 6.83 2.34 -7.06
CA ILE A 198 5.56 3.00 -7.41
C ILE A 198 4.41 2.02 -7.55
N PHE A 199 3.19 2.53 -7.47
CA PHE A 199 2.00 1.73 -7.75
C PHE A 199 1.99 1.13 -9.16
N ARG A 200 1.64 -0.15 -9.27
CA ARG A 200 1.66 -0.90 -10.53
C ARG A 200 0.78 -0.29 -11.64
N GLY A 201 -0.34 0.35 -11.29
CA GLY A 201 -1.14 1.08 -12.28
C GLY A 201 -0.42 2.31 -12.86
N ASN A 202 0.49 2.95 -12.11
CA ASN A 202 1.36 4.01 -12.67
C ASN A 202 2.39 3.42 -13.65
N LYS A 203 2.95 2.24 -13.36
CA LYS A 203 3.85 1.53 -14.32
C LYS A 203 3.13 1.27 -15.64
N VAL A 204 1.89 0.80 -15.57
CA VAL A 204 1.04 0.55 -16.76
C VAL A 204 0.71 1.85 -17.49
N LYS A 205 0.33 2.92 -16.77
CA LYS A 205 0.12 4.26 -17.35
C LYS A 205 1.36 4.72 -18.12
N ASN A 206 2.53 4.63 -17.50
CA ASN A 206 3.79 5.07 -18.10
C ASN A 206 4.17 4.22 -19.32
N ALA A 207 3.99 2.90 -19.25
CA ALA A 207 4.19 2.00 -20.39
C ALA A 207 3.29 2.35 -21.58
N ILE A 208 2.01 2.64 -21.34
CA ILE A 208 1.06 3.09 -22.37
C ILE A 208 1.54 4.40 -23.01
N LEU A 209 1.95 5.38 -22.18
CA LEU A 209 2.46 6.67 -22.67
C LEU A 209 3.75 6.51 -23.48
N ALA A 210 4.59 5.53 -23.14
CA ALA A 210 5.80 5.18 -23.88
C ALA A 210 5.52 4.38 -25.17
N GLY A 211 4.25 4.14 -25.52
CA GLY A 211 3.84 3.44 -26.74
C GLY A 211 3.99 1.92 -26.68
N ALA A 212 4.14 1.33 -25.49
CA ALA A 212 4.22 -0.12 -25.33
C ALA A 212 2.91 -0.78 -25.76
N LYS A 213 2.99 -2.04 -26.22
CA LYS A 213 1.81 -2.85 -26.54
C LYS A 213 1.50 -3.95 -25.52
N GLY A 214 2.36 -4.13 -24.53
CA GLY A 214 2.17 -5.05 -23.41
C GLY A 214 3.19 -4.78 -22.29
N LEU A 215 2.84 -5.15 -21.05
CA LEU A 215 3.71 -5.01 -19.89
C LEU A 215 3.74 -6.30 -19.06
N ILE A 216 4.95 -6.79 -18.80
CA ILE A 216 5.24 -7.90 -17.90
C ILE A 216 5.73 -7.31 -16.58
N LEU A 217 5.13 -7.73 -15.46
CA LEU A 217 5.56 -7.32 -14.12
C LEU A 217 6.15 -8.51 -13.36
N TYR A 218 7.30 -8.34 -12.71
CA TYR A 218 7.90 -9.41 -11.91
C TYR A 218 8.45 -8.92 -10.57
N SER A 219 8.48 -9.81 -9.58
CA SER A 219 8.94 -9.52 -8.22
C SER A 219 10.43 -9.81 -8.07
N ASP A 220 11.31 -8.85 -8.38
CA ASP A 220 12.75 -9.04 -8.30
C ASP A 220 13.21 -9.37 -6.86
N PRO A 221 14.10 -10.36 -6.65
CA PRO A 221 14.60 -10.67 -5.31
C PRO A 221 15.29 -9.49 -4.62
N ALA A 222 15.78 -8.49 -5.35
CA ALA A 222 16.36 -7.28 -4.76
C ALA A 222 15.37 -6.51 -3.88
N ASP A 223 14.08 -6.58 -4.20
CA ASP A 223 13.01 -5.87 -3.51
C ASP A 223 12.15 -6.80 -2.64
N TYR A 224 12.10 -8.10 -2.96
CA TYR A 224 11.16 -9.04 -2.38
C TYR A 224 11.80 -10.22 -1.63
N CYS A 225 13.12 -10.29 -1.55
CA CYS A 225 13.84 -11.32 -0.81
C CYS A 225 14.89 -10.71 0.14
N ALA A 226 14.79 -11.04 1.42
CA ALA A 226 15.82 -10.75 2.39
C ALA A 226 17.02 -11.71 2.19
N GLU A 227 18.20 -11.16 1.95
CA GLU A 227 19.47 -11.91 1.93
C GLU A 227 19.62 -12.85 3.15
N GLY A 228 20.12 -14.06 2.90
CA GLY A 228 20.32 -15.08 3.93
C GLY A 228 19.05 -15.81 4.39
N VAL A 229 17.87 -15.41 3.91
CA VAL A 229 16.59 -16.07 4.26
C VAL A 229 16.19 -17.04 3.15
N LYS A 230 15.78 -18.25 3.54
CA LYS A 230 15.28 -19.25 2.60
C LYS A 230 13.89 -18.88 2.08
N PRO A 231 13.54 -19.25 0.84
CA PRO A 231 12.17 -19.13 0.35
C PRO A 231 11.19 -19.98 1.16
N TYR A 232 9.92 -19.59 1.15
CA TYR A 232 8.83 -20.41 1.69
C TYR A 232 8.80 -21.79 1.01
N PRO A 233 8.58 -22.91 1.75
CA PRO A 233 8.19 -22.98 3.16
C PRO A 233 9.34 -22.97 4.19
N GLU A 234 10.58 -23.14 3.76
CA GLU A 234 11.74 -23.24 4.66
C GLU A 234 12.13 -21.90 5.32
N GLY A 235 11.67 -20.79 4.75
CA GLY A 235 11.76 -19.45 5.33
C GLY A 235 10.62 -18.56 4.85
N TRP A 236 10.79 -17.24 4.98
CA TRP A 236 9.73 -16.28 4.67
C TRP A 236 9.99 -15.47 3.39
N ASN A 237 11.05 -15.78 2.64
CA ASN A 237 11.27 -15.16 1.34
C ASN A 237 10.26 -15.65 0.30
N LEU A 238 10.01 -14.78 -0.67
CA LEU A 238 9.20 -15.12 -1.84
C LEU A 238 9.86 -16.29 -2.59
N PRO A 239 9.12 -17.37 -2.92
CA PRO A 239 9.61 -18.42 -3.81
C PRO A 239 9.65 -17.97 -5.27
N GLY A 240 10.48 -18.62 -6.09
CA GLY A 240 10.71 -18.25 -7.50
C GLY A 240 9.47 -18.25 -8.38
N GLY A 241 8.54 -19.17 -8.12
CA GLY A 241 7.24 -19.22 -8.79
C GLY A 241 6.22 -18.21 -8.23
N GLY A 242 6.52 -17.53 -7.12
CA GLY A 242 5.62 -16.59 -6.46
C GLY A 242 5.39 -15.33 -7.29
N ALA A 243 4.17 -15.12 -7.79
CA ALA A 243 3.82 -13.97 -8.60
C ALA A 243 2.86 -13.03 -7.85
N GLN A 244 3.16 -11.72 -7.84
CA GLN A 244 2.30 -10.76 -7.16
C GLN A 244 1.06 -10.44 -8.02
N ARG A 245 -0.12 -10.84 -7.54
CA ARG A 245 -1.44 -10.38 -8.02
C ARG A 245 -1.66 -8.91 -7.67
N GLY A 246 -2.58 -8.26 -8.37
CA GLY A 246 -3.06 -6.92 -8.00
C GLY A 246 -3.70 -6.18 -9.17
N ASN A 247 -4.60 -5.25 -8.87
CA ASN A 247 -5.24 -4.42 -9.90
C ASN A 247 -4.25 -3.42 -10.51
N VAL A 248 -4.48 -3.09 -11.79
CA VAL A 248 -3.69 -2.12 -12.55
C VAL A 248 -4.52 -0.90 -12.98
N LEU A 249 -5.63 -0.64 -12.29
CA LEU A 249 -6.48 0.50 -12.59
C LEU A 249 -5.80 1.83 -12.25
N ASN A 250 -6.09 2.85 -13.04
CA ASN A 250 -5.65 4.22 -12.80
C ASN A 250 -6.83 5.12 -12.36
N LEU A 251 -7.50 4.80 -11.25
CA LEU A 251 -8.80 5.40 -10.85
C LEU A 251 -8.79 6.86 -10.40
N ASN A 252 -7.70 7.34 -9.79
CA ASN A 252 -7.63 8.68 -9.19
C ASN A 252 -8.78 8.98 -8.21
N GLY A 253 -9.17 7.98 -7.40
CA GLY A 253 -10.22 8.11 -6.39
C GLY A 253 -11.66 7.93 -6.89
N ALA A 254 -11.86 7.58 -8.17
CA ALA A 254 -13.19 7.46 -8.78
C ALA A 254 -14.11 6.37 -8.20
N GLY A 255 -13.57 5.36 -7.51
CA GLY A 255 -14.36 4.20 -7.05
C GLY A 255 -14.55 3.15 -8.15
N ASP A 256 -15.79 2.69 -8.36
CA ASP A 256 -16.12 1.78 -9.46
C ASP A 256 -15.83 2.43 -10.82
N PRO A 257 -15.10 1.77 -11.74
CA PRO A 257 -14.80 2.33 -13.07
C PRO A 257 -16.02 2.78 -13.87
N LEU A 258 -17.21 2.21 -13.62
CA LEU A 258 -18.42 2.45 -14.42
C LEU A 258 -19.39 3.45 -13.77
N THR A 259 -19.24 3.74 -12.48
CA THR A 259 -20.10 4.69 -11.75
C THR A 259 -19.31 5.76 -10.99
N PRO A 260 -18.38 6.50 -11.64
CA PRO A 260 -17.58 7.51 -10.95
C PRO A 260 -18.45 8.58 -10.28
N GLY A 261 -18.29 8.75 -8.97
CA GLY A 261 -19.02 9.74 -8.17
C GLY A 261 -20.40 9.30 -7.66
N TYR A 262 -20.89 8.11 -8.03
CA TYR A 262 -22.20 7.60 -7.61
C TYR A 262 -22.11 6.16 -7.06
N PRO A 263 -22.98 5.78 -6.09
CA PRO A 263 -23.01 4.41 -5.58
C PRO A 263 -23.52 3.44 -6.65
N ALA A 264 -22.82 2.34 -6.91
CA ALA A 264 -23.22 1.33 -7.90
C ALA A 264 -24.40 0.47 -7.42
N LYS A 265 -25.60 1.06 -7.35
CA LYS A 265 -26.87 0.37 -7.08
C LYS A 265 -27.49 -0.16 -8.37
N GLU A 266 -28.46 -1.07 -8.24
CA GLU A 266 -29.17 -1.73 -9.35
C GLU A 266 -29.69 -0.76 -10.41
N TYR A 267 -30.22 0.40 -9.99
CA TYR A 267 -30.78 1.44 -10.87
C TYR A 267 -29.74 2.44 -11.42
N THR A 268 -28.48 2.31 -11.02
CA THR A 268 -27.44 3.32 -11.32
C THR A 268 -27.01 3.20 -12.76
N TYR A 269 -26.97 4.32 -13.46
CA TYR A 269 -26.40 4.39 -14.80
C TYR A 269 -24.92 3.96 -14.78
N ARG A 270 -24.53 3.10 -15.73
CA ARG A 270 -23.15 2.62 -15.89
C ARG A 270 -22.57 3.13 -17.19
N LEU A 271 -21.32 3.60 -17.13
CA LEU A 271 -20.53 3.82 -18.32
C LEU A 271 -20.35 2.50 -19.09
N SER A 272 -20.21 2.60 -20.41
CA SER A 272 -19.77 1.47 -21.24
C SER A 272 -18.31 1.12 -20.91
N LEU A 273 -17.92 -0.15 -21.13
CA LEU A 273 -16.58 -0.64 -20.76
C LEU A 273 -15.44 0.15 -21.41
N ASP A 274 -15.61 0.62 -22.65
CA ASP A 274 -14.63 1.43 -23.38
C ASP A 274 -14.41 2.83 -22.76
N LYS A 275 -15.39 3.30 -21.98
CA LYS A 275 -15.36 4.58 -21.25
C LYS A 275 -15.09 4.42 -19.77
N GLY A 276 -14.86 3.19 -19.29
CA GLY A 276 -14.60 2.93 -17.87
C GLY A 276 -13.35 3.65 -17.38
N VAL A 277 -13.46 4.30 -16.22
CA VAL A 277 -12.41 5.17 -15.69
C VAL A 277 -11.18 4.34 -15.31
N GLY A 278 -10.01 4.74 -15.81
CA GLY A 278 -8.74 4.17 -15.40
C GLY A 278 -8.46 2.74 -15.91
N LEU A 279 -9.27 2.20 -16.84
CA LEU A 279 -9.01 0.91 -17.46
C LEU A 279 -7.77 1.00 -18.39
N PRO A 280 -6.79 0.08 -18.25
CA PRO A 280 -5.63 0.03 -19.14
C PRO A 280 -6.03 -0.46 -20.54
N LYS A 281 -5.26 -0.03 -21.54
CA LYS A 281 -5.51 -0.38 -22.96
C LYS A 281 -4.55 -1.42 -23.53
N ILE A 282 -3.60 -1.88 -22.71
CA ILE A 282 -2.61 -2.91 -23.08
C ILE A 282 -2.72 -4.10 -22.14
N PRO A 283 -2.38 -5.32 -22.59
CA PRO A 283 -2.28 -6.47 -21.70
C PRO A 283 -1.15 -6.31 -20.67
N VAL A 284 -1.43 -6.73 -19.44
CA VAL A 284 -0.51 -6.69 -18.31
C VAL A 284 -0.57 -8.02 -17.57
N HIS A 285 0.58 -8.65 -17.36
CA HIS A 285 0.62 -9.96 -16.70
C HIS A 285 1.77 -10.06 -15.69
N PRO A 286 1.52 -10.55 -14.46
CA PRO A 286 2.55 -10.74 -13.47
C PRO A 286 3.18 -12.13 -13.59
N ILE A 287 4.50 -12.22 -13.38
CA ILE A 287 5.23 -13.48 -13.30
C ILE A 287 6.11 -13.54 -12.05
N GLY A 288 6.46 -14.77 -11.65
CA GLY A 288 7.48 -15.02 -10.64
C GLY A 288 8.87 -14.68 -11.16
N TYR A 289 9.82 -14.49 -10.25
CA TYR A 289 11.19 -14.18 -10.63
C TYR A 289 11.93 -15.37 -11.26
N GLY A 290 11.45 -16.60 -11.06
CA GLY A 290 11.95 -17.78 -11.76
C GLY A 290 11.66 -17.71 -13.26
N ASP A 291 10.44 -17.32 -13.65
CA ASP A 291 10.11 -17.09 -15.06
C ASP A 291 10.84 -15.85 -15.61
N ALA A 292 10.93 -14.78 -14.80
CA ALA A 292 11.65 -13.57 -15.19
C ALA A 292 13.14 -13.84 -15.43
N PHE A 293 13.77 -14.74 -14.68
CA PHE A 293 15.14 -15.18 -14.93
C PHE A 293 15.30 -15.74 -16.35
N HIS A 294 14.38 -16.59 -16.80
CA HIS A 294 14.43 -17.16 -18.15
C HIS A 294 14.25 -16.13 -19.26
N LEU A 295 13.51 -15.06 -19.02
CA LEU A 295 13.41 -13.93 -19.96
C LEU A 295 14.69 -13.08 -19.91
N LEU A 296 15.07 -12.61 -18.73
CA LEU A 296 16.13 -11.60 -18.55
C LEU A 296 17.53 -12.14 -18.83
N LYS A 297 17.79 -13.43 -18.60
CA LYS A 297 19.10 -14.05 -18.90
C LYS A 297 19.46 -14.00 -20.38
N ASN A 298 18.44 -13.96 -21.24
CA ASN A 298 18.60 -14.03 -22.69
C ASN A 298 18.51 -12.66 -23.37
N MET A 299 18.28 -11.59 -22.60
CA MET A 299 18.11 -10.24 -23.15
C MET A 299 19.39 -9.77 -23.85
N GLY A 300 19.24 -9.22 -25.05
CA GLY A 300 20.29 -8.58 -25.83
C GLY A 300 20.35 -7.07 -25.61
N GLY A 301 21.14 -6.37 -26.45
CA GLY A 301 21.19 -4.91 -26.45
C GLY A 301 22.09 -4.26 -25.38
N ALA A 302 21.78 -3.00 -25.06
CA ALA A 302 22.64 -2.14 -24.25
C ALA A 302 22.80 -2.65 -22.79
N SER A 303 23.96 -2.35 -22.19
CA SER A 303 24.21 -2.61 -20.78
C SER A 303 23.33 -1.73 -19.89
N LEU A 304 22.94 -2.23 -18.72
CA LEU A 304 22.19 -1.44 -17.75
C LEU A 304 23.01 -0.30 -17.15
N PRO A 305 22.36 0.83 -16.79
CA PRO A 305 22.86 1.72 -15.75
C PRO A 305 23.12 0.95 -14.44
N PRO A 306 24.17 1.28 -13.66
CA PRO A 306 24.52 0.56 -12.44
C PRO A 306 23.37 0.47 -11.41
N ASP A 307 22.54 1.51 -11.33
CA ASP A 307 21.40 1.64 -10.42
C ASP A 307 20.18 0.79 -10.82
N TRP A 308 20.18 0.18 -12.01
CA TRP A 308 19.06 -0.59 -12.55
C TRP A 308 19.20 -2.10 -12.36
N LYS A 309 20.35 -2.54 -11.84
CA LYS A 309 20.65 -3.96 -11.62
C LYS A 309 19.74 -4.53 -10.52
N GLY A 310 19.15 -5.69 -10.78
CA GLY A 310 18.43 -6.49 -9.79
C GLY A 310 19.30 -7.55 -9.14
N ALA A 311 18.67 -8.44 -8.36
CA ALA A 311 19.37 -9.48 -7.62
C ALA A 311 19.34 -10.86 -8.29
N LEU A 312 18.67 -11.01 -9.44
CA LEU A 312 18.82 -12.22 -10.26
C LEU A 312 20.25 -12.38 -10.76
N ASN A 313 20.75 -13.61 -10.77
CA ASN A 313 22.06 -13.94 -11.29
C ASN A 313 22.05 -14.02 -12.83
N VAL A 314 21.85 -12.87 -13.48
CA VAL A 314 21.81 -12.73 -14.94
C VAL A 314 22.66 -11.55 -15.38
N SER A 315 23.18 -11.63 -16.60
CA SER A 315 23.77 -10.47 -17.26
C SER A 315 22.66 -9.58 -17.82
N TYR A 316 22.08 -8.74 -16.96
CA TYR A 316 20.98 -7.88 -17.37
C TYR A 316 21.34 -7.00 -18.57
N ARG A 317 20.43 -6.95 -19.54
CA ARG A 317 20.47 -6.03 -20.67
C ARG A 317 19.14 -5.33 -20.84
N ILE A 318 19.16 -4.19 -21.51
CA ILE A 318 17.95 -3.37 -21.75
C ILE A 318 17.08 -3.96 -22.86
N GLY A 319 17.67 -4.68 -23.82
CA GLY A 319 17.01 -4.99 -25.09
C GLY A 319 17.22 -3.85 -26.11
N PRO A 320 16.40 -3.79 -27.18
CA PRO A 320 15.28 -4.68 -27.44
C PRO A 320 15.71 -6.10 -27.85
N GLY A 321 14.90 -7.10 -27.47
CA GLY A 321 15.02 -8.47 -27.96
C GLY A 321 16.02 -9.35 -27.22
N PHE A 322 16.14 -10.60 -27.68
CA PHE A 322 17.03 -11.61 -27.14
C PHE A 322 18.34 -11.71 -27.92
N ILE A 323 19.37 -12.34 -27.34
CA ILE A 323 20.66 -12.60 -28.01
C ILE A 323 20.46 -13.65 -29.13
N GLY A 324 21.09 -13.43 -30.29
CA GLY A 324 20.85 -14.15 -31.55
C GLY A 324 21.22 -15.64 -31.62
N ASP A 325 21.93 -16.18 -30.62
CA ASP A 325 22.25 -17.61 -30.53
C ASP A 325 21.55 -18.23 -29.31
N PHE A 326 20.24 -18.45 -29.45
CA PHE A 326 19.45 -19.12 -28.42
C PHE A 326 19.73 -20.64 -28.48
N ALA A 327 20.84 -21.08 -27.88
CA ALA A 327 21.10 -22.49 -27.62
C ALA A 327 21.86 -22.65 -26.29
N GLN A 328 21.16 -23.28 -25.34
CA GLN A 328 21.65 -23.95 -24.13
C GLN A 328 22.44 -23.10 -23.12
N ASN A 329 21.95 -23.07 -21.88
CA ASN A 329 22.65 -23.68 -20.74
C ASN A 329 21.81 -23.57 -19.45
N VAL A 330 21.80 -24.69 -18.73
CA VAL A 330 21.42 -24.93 -17.33
C VAL A 330 22.77 -25.38 -16.72
N TYR A 331 23.33 -24.72 -15.71
CA TYR A 331 23.20 -24.99 -14.26
C TYR A 331 24.03 -23.93 -13.51
N GLU A 332 23.67 -23.61 -12.27
CA GLU A 332 24.62 -23.08 -11.27
C GLU A 332 24.63 -23.99 -10.04
N THR A 333 25.83 -24.39 -9.62
CA THR A 333 26.09 -25.29 -8.50
C THR A 333 26.90 -24.60 -7.39
N PHE A 334 26.93 -25.25 -6.22
CA PHE A 334 27.46 -24.79 -4.94
C PHE A 334 28.93 -24.31 -4.98
N GLU A 335 29.72 -24.83 -5.91
CA GLU A 335 31.17 -24.60 -6.02
C GLU A 335 31.51 -23.14 -6.42
N LEU A 336 30.58 -22.41 -7.07
CA LEU A 336 30.78 -21.02 -7.49
C LEU A 336 30.86 -20.05 -6.28
N VAL A 337 30.08 -20.31 -5.24
CA VAL A 337 29.95 -19.41 -4.08
C VAL A 337 31.14 -19.55 -3.15
N GLU A 338 31.57 -20.78 -2.89
CA GLU A 338 32.68 -21.11 -2.00
C GLU A 338 34.02 -20.57 -2.55
N HIS A 339 34.22 -20.61 -3.88
CA HIS A 339 35.51 -20.27 -4.48
C HIS A 339 35.65 -18.80 -4.94
N PHE A 340 34.56 -18.11 -5.31
CA PHE A 340 34.67 -16.82 -5.98
C PHE A 340 33.94 -15.64 -5.30
N TYR A 341 32.90 -15.87 -4.50
CA TYR A 341 32.05 -14.78 -4.01
C TYR A 341 32.35 -14.32 -2.58
N ASP A 342 32.39 -15.25 -1.62
CA ASP A 342 32.75 -14.94 -0.24
C ASP A 342 33.49 -16.11 0.42
N PRO A 343 34.73 -16.42 -0.02
CA PRO A 343 35.46 -17.61 0.44
C PRO A 343 35.71 -17.64 1.95
N ALA A 344 35.61 -16.50 2.62
CA ALA A 344 35.78 -16.34 4.06
C ALA A 344 34.49 -15.93 4.80
N PHE A 345 33.36 -15.84 4.10
CA PHE A 345 32.03 -15.51 4.64
C PHE A 345 31.91 -14.19 5.42
N ARG A 346 32.87 -13.27 5.27
CA ARG A 346 32.92 -12.03 6.05
C ARG A 346 31.93 -10.97 5.57
N ARG A 347 31.51 -11.02 4.29
CA ARG A 347 30.52 -10.09 3.74
C ARG A 347 29.12 -10.48 4.22
N MET A 348 28.83 -11.77 4.22
CA MET A 348 27.60 -12.32 4.82
C MET A 348 27.52 -12.05 6.33
N GLU A 349 28.65 -12.09 7.05
CA GLU A 349 28.72 -11.73 8.48
C GLU A 349 28.35 -10.26 8.74
N ALA A 350 28.89 -9.33 7.93
CA ALA A 350 28.67 -7.90 8.10
C ALA A 350 27.20 -7.50 7.87
N VAL A 351 26.57 -8.07 6.84
CA VAL A 351 25.14 -7.87 6.55
C VAL A 351 24.27 -8.38 7.70
N THR A 352 24.60 -9.56 8.23
CA THR A 352 23.87 -10.18 9.35
C THR A 352 23.90 -9.31 10.59
N ARG A 353 25.03 -8.66 10.89
CA ARG A 353 25.17 -7.74 12.03
C ARG A 353 24.30 -6.49 11.92
N VAL A 354 24.21 -5.89 10.73
CA VAL A 354 23.38 -4.70 10.51
C VAL A 354 21.89 -5.05 10.64
N ARG A 355 21.45 -6.16 10.03
CA ARG A 355 20.05 -6.60 10.08
C ARG A 355 19.62 -7.05 11.47
N GLY A 356 20.48 -7.79 12.17
CA GLY A 356 20.26 -8.17 13.56
C GLY A 356 20.18 -6.97 14.50
N GLY A 357 21.03 -5.96 14.29
CA GLY A 357 20.99 -4.72 15.08
C GLY A 357 19.72 -3.89 14.88
N LEU A 358 19.16 -3.87 13.66
CA LEU A 358 17.91 -3.17 13.36
C LEU A 358 16.70 -3.90 13.94
N ALA A 359 16.64 -5.22 13.79
CA ALA A 359 15.58 -6.06 14.36
C ALA A 359 15.58 -5.99 15.90
N PHE A 360 16.76 -6.02 16.53
CA PHE A 360 16.89 -5.84 17.97
C PHE A 360 16.41 -4.46 18.44
N ARG A 361 16.81 -3.39 17.73
CA ARG A 361 16.35 -2.02 18.04
C ARG A 361 14.84 -1.85 17.92
N LEU A 362 14.19 -2.53 16.98
CA LEU A 362 12.73 -2.46 16.82
C LEU A 362 11.99 -3.32 17.85
N ALA A 363 12.58 -4.44 18.26
CA ALA A 363 11.98 -5.36 19.23
C ALA A 363 12.13 -4.89 20.69
N ASP A 364 13.21 -4.17 21.00
CA ASP A 364 13.53 -3.71 22.37
C ASP A 364 13.15 -2.24 22.60
N ALA A 365 12.55 -1.57 21.61
CA ALA A 365 12.09 -0.20 21.74
C ALA A 365 10.77 -0.13 22.51
N ALA A 366 10.80 0.48 23.70
CA ALA A 366 9.60 0.74 24.51
C ALA A 366 8.58 1.65 23.81
N VAL A 367 9.05 2.49 22.87
CA VAL A 367 8.24 3.24 21.90
C VAL A 367 8.86 3.03 20.55
N LEU A 368 8.10 2.46 19.61
CA LEU A 368 8.57 2.27 18.24
C LEU A 368 9.01 3.63 17.66
N PRO A 369 10.20 3.72 17.02
CA PRO A 369 10.72 4.96 16.46
C PRO A 369 10.00 5.30 15.13
N LEU A 370 8.68 5.43 15.18
CA LEU A 370 7.79 5.79 14.09
C LEU A 370 7.31 7.23 14.29
N ASP A 371 7.36 8.04 13.24
CA ASP A 371 6.94 9.43 13.29
C ASP A 371 5.47 9.58 12.84
N CYS A 372 4.59 9.93 13.77
CA CYS A 372 3.17 10.15 13.48
C CYS A 372 2.90 11.38 12.60
N ASN A 373 3.87 12.32 12.48
CA ASN A 373 3.75 13.45 11.57
C ASN A 373 3.81 12.98 10.10
N GLU A 374 4.57 11.92 9.79
CA GLU A 374 4.58 11.31 8.45
C GLU A 374 3.25 10.62 8.10
N TYR A 375 2.52 10.16 9.12
CA TYR A 375 1.21 9.53 8.95
C TYR A 375 0.10 10.56 8.66
N ALA A 376 0.16 11.73 9.30
CA ALA A 376 -0.81 12.83 9.09
C ALA A 376 -0.72 13.44 7.67
N LEU A 377 0.44 13.33 7.03
CA LEU A 377 0.71 13.71 5.63
C LEU A 377 0.00 12.79 4.60
N ALA A 378 -0.54 11.64 5.02
CA ALA A 378 -1.09 10.61 4.13
C ALA A 378 -2.61 10.71 3.84
N LEU A 379 -3.29 11.78 4.28
CA LEU A 379 -4.73 11.94 4.04
C LEU A 379 -5.00 12.54 2.65
N SER A 380 -5.80 11.81 1.85
CA SER A 380 -6.07 12.09 0.43
C SER A 380 -7.40 12.81 0.24
N GLN A 381 -7.41 13.82 -0.65
CA GLN A 381 -8.50 14.77 -0.99
C GLN A 381 -8.34 16.17 -0.39
N HIS A 382 -7.12 16.71 -0.42
CA HIS A 382 -6.85 18.05 0.08
C HIS A 382 -6.04 18.85 -0.95
N VAL A 383 -6.31 20.15 -1.11
CA VAL A 383 -5.48 21.06 -1.93
C VAL A 383 -4.03 21.10 -1.43
N VAL A 384 -3.83 20.74 -0.16
CA VAL A 384 -2.50 20.61 0.48
C VAL A 384 -1.92 19.21 0.33
N PHE A 385 -2.72 18.14 0.24
CA PHE A 385 -2.23 16.76 0.17
C PHE A 385 -3.07 15.88 -0.78
N ALA A 386 -2.41 15.28 -1.77
CA ALA A 386 -2.99 14.19 -2.58
C ALA A 386 -1.90 13.24 -3.06
N PRO A 387 -2.24 12.00 -3.47
CA PRO A 387 -1.26 11.08 -4.05
C PRO A 387 -0.61 11.68 -5.31
N SER A 388 0.69 11.46 -5.49
CA SER A 388 1.44 11.92 -6.68
C SER A 388 0.86 11.37 -7.99
N SER A 389 0.85 12.18 -9.06
CA SER A 389 0.50 11.72 -10.40
C SER A 389 1.48 10.67 -10.96
N HIS A 390 2.69 10.58 -10.37
CA HIS A 390 3.76 9.65 -10.71
C HIS A 390 3.88 8.46 -9.75
N ASN A 391 3.37 8.58 -8.52
CA ASN A 391 3.32 7.48 -7.54
C ASN A 391 2.11 7.58 -6.61
N LYS A 392 1.08 6.76 -6.85
CA LYS A 392 -0.13 6.78 -6.00
C LYS A 392 0.06 6.26 -4.57
N TYR A 393 1.21 5.68 -4.23
CA TYR A 393 1.52 5.26 -2.86
C TYR A 393 2.16 6.39 -2.03
N ALA A 394 2.67 7.45 -2.64
CA ALA A 394 3.25 8.59 -1.95
C ALA A 394 2.29 9.78 -1.97
N GLY A 395 2.05 10.39 -0.80
CA GLY A 395 1.36 11.68 -0.70
C GLY A 395 2.31 12.81 -1.07
N GLU A 396 1.84 13.75 -1.90
CA GLU A 396 2.58 14.96 -2.27
C GLU A 396 1.94 16.19 -1.64
N SER A 397 2.79 17.12 -1.19
CA SER A 397 2.37 18.41 -0.68
C SER A 397 2.10 19.38 -1.84
N PHE A 398 0.97 20.07 -1.80
CA PHE A 398 0.50 20.95 -2.89
C PHE A 398 0.60 20.28 -4.27
N PRO A 399 -0.07 19.12 -4.45
CA PRO A 399 0.12 18.23 -5.60
C PRO A 399 -0.10 18.94 -6.93
N GLY A 400 -1.04 19.87 -7.01
CA GLY A 400 -1.28 20.67 -8.21
C GLY A 400 -0.09 21.55 -8.63
N ILE A 401 0.65 22.11 -7.67
CA ILE A 401 1.87 22.90 -7.95
C ILE A 401 3.02 21.97 -8.33
N TYR A 402 3.20 20.89 -7.57
CA TYR A 402 4.25 19.90 -7.84
C TYR A 402 4.12 19.32 -9.25
N ASP A 403 2.93 18.81 -9.61
CA ASP A 403 2.67 18.23 -10.92
C ASP A 403 2.85 19.26 -12.05
N ALA A 404 2.49 20.53 -11.83
CA ALA A 404 2.66 21.59 -12.84
C ALA A 404 4.12 22.00 -13.05
N LEU A 405 4.98 21.85 -12.04
CA LEU A 405 6.42 22.11 -12.13
C LEU A 405 7.21 20.90 -12.63
N PHE A 406 6.64 19.70 -12.53
CA PHE A 406 7.32 18.47 -12.90
C PHE A 406 7.72 18.49 -14.38
N ASP A 407 9.03 18.33 -14.66
CA ASP A 407 9.61 18.32 -16.01
C ASP A 407 9.34 19.59 -16.84
N ILE A 408 9.08 20.73 -16.19
CA ILE A 408 8.71 21.99 -16.86
C ILE A 408 9.78 22.51 -17.83
N GLU A 409 11.07 22.22 -17.59
CA GLU A 409 12.18 22.60 -18.47
C GLU A 409 12.08 21.97 -19.86
N ASN A 410 11.39 20.83 -19.96
CA ASN A 410 11.18 20.09 -21.21
C ASN A 410 9.76 20.27 -21.79
N ALA A 411 8.97 21.22 -21.27
CA ALA A 411 7.61 21.47 -21.74
C ALA A 411 7.61 22.02 -23.17
N GLU A 412 6.80 21.41 -24.06
CA GLU A 412 6.65 21.87 -25.45
C GLU A 412 6.19 23.33 -25.57
N GLN A 413 5.39 23.81 -24.60
CA GLN A 413 4.87 25.17 -24.53
C GLN A 413 5.19 25.79 -23.16
N PRO A 414 6.37 26.41 -22.98
CA PRO A 414 6.82 26.93 -21.69
C PRO A 414 5.86 27.96 -21.08
N GLU A 415 5.33 28.89 -21.88
CA GLU A 415 4.39 29.93 -21.40
C GLU A 415 3.09 29.34 -20.86
N ALA A 416 2.55 28.30 -21.50
CA ALA A 416 1.35 27.62 -21.04
C ALA A 416 1.63 26.82 -19.75
N ALA A 417 2.77 26.14 -19.68
CA ALA A 417 3.19 25.41 -18.49
C ALA A 417 3.36 26.34 -17.27
N TRP A 418 4.04 27.47 -17.43
CA TRP A 418 4.16 28.49 -16.38
C TRP A 418 2.83 29.15 -16.00
N SER A 419 1.90 29.26 -16.94
CA SER A 419 0.53 29.72 -16.66
C SER A 419 -0.24 28.73 -15.78
N GLU A 420 -0.08 27.42 -16.02
CA GLU A 420 -0.66 26.38 -15.17
C GLU A 420 -0.06 26.40 -13.75
N VAL A 421 1.26 26.59 -13.61
CA VAL A 421 1.91 26.78 -12.30
C VAL A 421 1.30 27.96 -11.55
N LYS A 422 1.15 29.12 -12.20
CA LYS A 422 0.52 30.31 -11.60
C LYS A 422 -0.92 30.03 -11.16
N ARG A 423 -1.68 29.30 -11.98
CA ARG A 423 -3.05 28.89 -11.66
C ARG A 423 -3.10 28.04 -10.39
N GLN A 424 -2.24 27.03 -10.29
CA GLN A 424 -2.19 26.11 -9.14
C GLN A 424 -1.74 26.81 -7.85
N ILE A 425 -0.77 27.74 -7.94
CA ILE A 425 -0.38 28.61 -6.82
C ILE A 425 -1.57 29.46 -6.35
N SER A 426 -2.32 30.05 -7.28
CA SER A 426 -3.52 30.84 -6.95
C SER A 426 -4.58 30.01 -6.25
N VAL A 427 -4.83 28.77 -6.69
CA VAL A 427 -5.80 27.84 -6.07
C VAL A 427 -5.35 27.47 -4.65
N ALA A 428 -4.07 27.15 -4.46
CA ALA A 428 -3.52 26.83 -3.15
C ALA A 428 -3.62 28.01 -2.18
N ALA A 429 -3.18 29.20 -2.61
CA ALA A 429 -3.24 30.42 -1.80
C ALA A 429 -4.68 30.79 -1.42
N PHE A 430 -5.62 30.73 -2.37
CA PHE A 430 -7.03 30.97 -2.11
C PHE A 430 -7.60 29.98 -1.08
N THR A 431 -7.31 28.68 -1.25
CA THR A 431 -7.84 27.64 -0.37
C THR A 431 -7.33 27.79 1.05
N VAL A 432 -6.03 28.09 1.23
CA VAL A 432 -5.44 28.34 2.55
C VAL A 432 -6.05 29.58 3.19
N ASN A 433 -6.22 30.67 2.44
CA ASN A 433 -6.85 31.89 2.97
C ASN A 433 -8.32 31.66 3.35
N ALA A 434 -9.09 30.98 2.50
CA ALA A 434 -10.48 30.64 2.79
C ALA A 434 -10.60 29.77 4.05
N ALA A 435 -9.70 28.79 4.22
CA ALA A 435 -9.65 27.97 5.43
C ALA A 435 -9.25 28.78 6.68
N ALA A 436 -8.37 29.77 6.56
CA ALA A 436 -8.05 30.68 7.65
C ALA A 436 -9.24 31.60 8.01
N ASP A 437 -10.03 32.01 7.01
CA ASP A 437 -11.18 32.89 7.21
C ASP A 437 -12.33 32.20 7.95
N THR A 438 -12.51 30.88 7.81
CA THR A 438 -13.52 30.12 8.60
C THR A 438 -13.20 30.06 10.09
N LEU A 439 -11.94 30.32 10.48
CA LEU A 439 -11.50 30.32 11.88
C LEU A 439 -11.61 31.71 12.53
N ARG A 440 -11.98 32.75 11.78
CA ARG A 440 -12.16 34.08 12.35
C ARG A 440 -13.45 34.11 13.19
N PRO A 441 -13.41 34.66 14.42
CA PRO A 441 -14.62 34.83 15.20
C PRO A 441 -15.59 35.76 14.46
N VAL A 442 -16.86 35.35 14.39
CA VAL A 442 -17.93 36.19 13.86
C VAL A 442 -18.12 37.35 14.84
N ALA A 443 -18.01 38.58 14.33
CA ALA A 443 -18.16 39.81 15.10
C ALA A 443 -19.60 40.08 15.53
#